data_AF-A0A3D8JPP3-F1
#
_entry.id   AF-A0A3D8JPP3-F1
#
_cell.length_a   1.000
_cell.length_b   1.000
_cell.length_c   1.000
_cell.angle_alpha   90.00
_cell.angle_beta   90.00
_cell.angle_gamma   90.00
#
_symmetry.space_group_name_H-M   'P 1'
#
loop_
_entity.id
_entity.type
_entity.pdbx_description
1 polymer ?
#
loop_
_entity_poly.entity_id
_entity_poly.type
_entity_poly.pdbx_seq_one_letter_code
_entity_poly.pdbx_strand_id
1 'polypeptide(L)' 'MVAHAFTPASEREYLTTEEAADLLGLRPQTLRKAYSSDGAYFSVVPKKAANRRLYWKADQVRALIGGE' A
#
# COMPACT_ATOMS: atom_id res chain seq x y z
N MET A 1 -23.15 4.90 16.19
CA MET A 1 -22.62 3.95 15.20
C MET A 1 -21.81 4.75 14.20
N VAL A 2 -20.48 4.78 14.36
CA VAL A 2 -19.61 5.46 13.39
C VAL A 2 -19.42 4.52 12.21
N ALA A 3 -20.15 4.78 11.12
CA ALA A 3 -19.84 4.16 9.84
C ALA A 3 -18.46 4.67 9.42
N HIS A 4 -17.41 3.87 9.64
CA HIS A 4 -16.19 4.05 8.86
C HIS A 4 -16.60 3.79 7.42
N ALA A 5 -16.86 4.85 6.68
CA ALA A 5 -17.08 4.78 5.25
C ALA A 5 -15.93 3.96 4.67
N PHE A 6 -16.25 2.78 4.15
CA PHE A 6 -15.33 2.01 3.33
C PHE A 6 -15.23 2.78 2.01
N THR A 7 -14.45 3.86 2.00
CA THR A 7 -14.06 4.52 0.76
C THR A 7 -13.35 3.45 -0.06
N PRO A 8 -13.85 3.10 -1.25
CA PRO A 8 -13.17 2.15 -2.09
C PRO A 8 -11.74 2.65 -2.30
N ALA A 9 -10.78 1.74 -2.27
CA ALA A 9 -9.35 2.01 -2.42
C ALA A 9 -9.02 2.89 -3.63
N SER A 10 -9.95 3.04 -4.58
CA SER A 10 -9.84 3.90 -5.74
C SER A 10 -9.79 5.41 -5.48
N GLU A 11 -10.36 5.89 -4.38
CA GLU A 11 -10.39 7.32 -4.03
C GLU A 11 -9.37 7.68 -2.94
N ARG A 12 -8.64 6.69 -2.43
CA ARG A 12 -7.65 6.86 -1.36
C ARG A 12 -6.28 7.12 -1.98
N GLU A 13 -5.72 8.30 -1.73
CA GLU A 13 -4.37 8.64 -2.20
C GLU A 13 -3.28 7.71 -1.59
N TYR A 14 -3.58 7.13 -0.42
CA TYR A 14 -2.71 6.21 0.30
C TYR A 14 -3.46 4.95 0.75
N LEU A 15 -2.85 3.79 0.49
CA LEU A 15 -3.30 2.46 0.87
C LEU A 15 -2.49 1.93 2.03
N THR A 16 -3.12 1.12 2.87
CA THR A 16 -2.39 0.35 3.87
C THR A 16 -1.60 -0.79 3.20
N THR A 17 -0.66 -1.39 3.95
CA THR A 17 0.10 -2.54 3.43
C THR A 17 -0.79 -3.73 3.09
N GLU A 18 -1.92 -3.88 3.79
CA GLU A 18 -2.88 -4.95 3.54
C GLU A 18 -3.64 -4.69 2.24
N GLU A 19 -4.14 -3.48 2.04
CA GLU A 19 -4.82 -3.09 0.78
C GLU A 19 -3.89 -3.12 -0.43
N ALA A 20 -2.65 -2.63 -0.27
CA ALA A 20 -1.66 -2.69 -1.35
C ALA A 20 -1.32 -4.14 -1.72
N ALA A 21 -1.23 -5.03 -0.72
CA ALA A 21 -0.98 -6.44 -0.94
C ALA A 21 -2.16 -7.12 -1.65
N ASP A 22 -3.38 -6.84 -1.21
CA ASP A 22 -4.61 -7.34 -1.82
C ASP A 22 -4.72 -6.94 -3.29
N LEU A 23 -4.47 -5.65 -3.60
CA LEU A 23 -4.47 -5.14 -4.97
C LEU A 23 -3.40 -5.77 -5.87
N LEU A 24 -2.21 -6.04 -5.32
CA LEU A 24 -1.14 -6.72 -6.05
C LEU A 24 -1.34 -8.25 -6.12
N GLY A 25 -2.35 -8.79 -5.44
CA GLY A 25 -2.54 -10.25 -5.30
C GLY A 25 -1.42 -10.93 -4.49
N LEU A 26 -0.73 -10.17 -3.63
CA LEU A 26 0.40 -10.62 -2.83
C LEU A 26 0.02 -10.77 -1.36
N ARG A 27 0.88 -11.46 -0.60
CA ARG A 27 0.76 -11.47 0.86
C ARG A 27 1.32 -10.16 1.44
N PRO A 28 0.68 -9.55 2.45
CA PRO A 28 1.20 -8.34 3.10
C PRO A 28 2.57 -8.54 3.74
N GLN A 29 2.91 -9.79 4.07
CA GLN A 29 4.23 -10.17 4.57
C GLN A 29 5.34 -9.98 3.51
N THR A 30 5.04 -10.17 2.23
CA THR A 30 5.97 -9.91 1.12
C THR A 30 6.32 -8.44 1.03
N LEU A 31 5.32 -7.55 1.07
CA LEU A 31 5.53 -6.10 1.07
C LEU A 31 6.34 -5.63 2.28
N ARG A 32 6.05 -6.17 3.48
CA ARG A 32 6.83 -5.86 4.69
C ARG A 32 8.28 -6.33 4.56
N LYS A 33 8.51 -7.52 3.99
CA LYS A 33 9.85 -8.08 3.79
C LYS A 33 10.64 -7.26 2.76
N ALA A 34 10.02 -6.91 1.63
CA ALA A 34 10.65 -6.07 0.62
C ALA A 34 11.02 -4.70 1.18
N TYR A 35 10.09 -4.05 1.90
CA TYR A 35 10.39 -2.79 2.59
C TYR A 35 11.54 -2.91 3.60
N SER A 36 11.61 -4.01 4.36
CA SER A 36 12.70 -4.23 5.30
C SER A 36 14.05 -4.53 4.64
N SER A 37 14.05 -5.12 3.45
CA SER A 37 15.28 -5.54 2.75
C SER A 37 15.82 -4.45 1.83
N ASP A 38 14.93 -3.74 1.15
CA ASP A 38 15.26 -2.79 0.08
C ASP A 38 14.91 -1.34 0.47
N GLY A 39 14.08 -1.14 1.49
CA GLY A 39 13.59 0.20 1.90
C GLY A 39 12.50 0.75 0.99
N ALA A 40 12.23 0.10 -0.14
CA ALA A 40 11.15 0.39 -1.08
C ALA A 40 10.61 -0.93 -1.66
N TYR A 41 9.51 -0.86 -2.40
CA TYR A 41 9.04 -1.98 -3.21
C TYR A 41 8.85 -1.49 -4.64
N PHE A 42 9.72 -1.92 -5.57
CA PHE A 42 9.67 -1.49 -6.98
C PHE A 42 9.49 0.04 -7.13
N SER A 43 10.38 0.84 -6.52
CA SER A 43 10.31 2.32 -6.48
C SER A 43 9.19 2.92 -5.63
N VAL A 44 8.26 2.12 -5.11
CA VAL A 44 7.21 2.60 -4.21
C VAL A 44 7.77 2.72 -2.80
N VAL A 45 7.95 3.96 -2.34
CA VAL A 45 8.39 4.25 -0.97
C VAL A 45 7.16 4.43 -0.07
N PRO A 46 6.94 3.58 0.94
CA PRO A 46 5.82 3.75 1.86
C PRO A 46 6.10 4.91 2.82
N LYS A 47 5.07 5.71 3.08
CA LYS A 47 5.07 6.74 4.11
C LYS A 47 4.81 6.11 5.47
N LYS A 48 5.76 6.25 6.39
CA LYS A 48 5.54 5.92 7.80
C LYS A 48 4.59 6.95 8.39
N ALA A 49 3.44 6.52 8.86
CA ALA A 49 2.55 7.37 9.63
C ALA A 49 2.82 7.25 11.13
N ALA A 50 2.38 8.26 11.89
CA ALA A 50 2.51 8.32 13.34
C ALA A 50 1.84 7.12 14.07
N ASN A 51 0.92 6.41 13.41
CA ASN A 51 0.26 5.21 13.92
C ASN A 51 1.09 3.92 13.75
N ARG A 52 2.39 4.00 13.43
CA ARG A 52 3.29 2.87 13.15
C ARG A 52 2.88 2.01 11.95
N ARG A 53 1.92 2.44 11.12
CA ARG A 53 1.55 1.76 9.87
C ARG A 53 2.29 2.37 8.68
N LEU A 54 2.50 1.52 7.68
CA LEU A 54 3.08 1.89 6.39
C LEU A 54 1.96 2.17 5.40
N TYR A 55 2.00 3.36 4.81
CA TYR A 55 1.06 3.83 3.82
C TYR A 55 1.72 3.90 2.44
N TRP A 56 1.21 3.12 1.51
CA TRP A 56 1.67 2.99 0.13
C TRP A 56 0.85 3.93 -0.74
N LYS A 57 1.45 4.67 -1.68
CA LYS A 57 0.65 5.49 -2.61
C LYS A 57 -0.14 4.59 -3.55
N ALA A 58 -1.46 4.82 -3.65
CA ALA A 58 -2.33 4.03 -4.51
C ALA A 58 -1.90 4.12 -5.98
N ASP A 59 -1.54 5.32 -6.42
CA ASP A 59 -1.07 5.61 -7.77
C ASP A 59 0.15 4.76 -8.15
N GLN A 60 1.16 4.71 -7.27
CA GLN A 60 2.36 3.92 -7.48
C GLN A 60 2.09 2.41 -7.45
N VAL A 61 1.26 1.93 -6.52
CA VAL A 61 0.87 0.50 -6.47
C VAL A 61 0.09 0.11 -7.73
N ARG A 62 -0.75 1.00 -8.25
CA ARG A 62 -1.47 0.80 -9.52
C ARG A 62 -0.53 0.81 -10.72
N ALA A 63 0.46 1.71 -10.75
CA ALA A 63 1.47 1.74 -11.80
C ALA A 63 2.23 0.40 -11.91
N LEU A 64 2.51 -0.26 -10.77
CA LEU A 64 3.12 -1.61 -10.75
C LEU A 64 2.25 -2.67 -11.43
N ILE A 65 0.93 -2.56 -11.31
CA ILE A 65 -0.03 -3.49 -11.93
C ILE A 65 -0.27 -3.11 -13.39
N GLY A 66 -0.29 -1.81 -13.68
CA GLY A 66 -0.58 -1.23 -14.99
C GLY A 66 0.55 -1.41 -16.02
N GLY A 67 1.79 -1.62 -15.58
CA GLY A 67 2.91 -1.94 -16.47
C GLY A 67 3.32 -0.79 -17.39
N GLU A 68 3.43 0.43 -16.87
CA GLU A 68 4.17 1.53 -17.52
C GLU A 68 5.62 1.59 -17.05
#